data_AF-A0A7S2RX85-F1
#
_entry.id   AF-A0A7S2RX85-F1
#
_cell.length_a   1.000
_cell.length_b   1.000
_cell.length_c   1.000
_cell.angle_alpha   90.00
_cell.angle_beta   90.00
_cell.angle_gamma   90.00
#
_symmetry.space_group_name_H-M   'P 1'
#
loop_
_entity.id
_entity.type
_entity.pdbx_description
1 polymer ?
#
loop_
_entity_poly.entity_id
_entity_poly.type
_entity_poly.pdbx_seq_one_letter_code
_entity_poly.pdbx_strand_id
1 'polypeptide(L)'
;NSDNLEQHIQVTSVLDPLTEFTQRVIPVLLILRDQLHLPLTLILAPSSSSEPETTSTSTKRGIPLTSHYRFVLDQEDGFFDHLPTNHILTLRLDVPEQWDVQQTFSIQDTDNLECDVHHCGDDDSNDTPYHTSIEYG
;
A
#
# COMPACT_ATOMS: atom_id res chain seq x y z
N ASN A 1 -36.19 5.13 34.41
CA ASN A 1 -36.22 4.47 33.10
C ASN A 1 -35.09 5.09 32.30
N SER A 2 -33.86 4.65 32.57
CA SER A 2 -32.66 5.23 31.96
C SER A 2 -32.27 4.30 30.84
N ASP A 3 -32.65 4.64 29.61
CA ASP A 3 -32.13 3.97 28.42
C ASP A 3 -30.62 4.13 28.44
N ASN A 4 -29.95 3.05 28.82
CA ASN A 4 -28.51 2.89 28.67
C ASN A 4 -28.30 2.69 27.16
N LEU A 5 -28.25 3.80 26.42
CA LEU A 5 -27.83 3.82 25.02
C LEU A 5 -26.36 3.44 25.01
N GLU A 6 -26.08 2.14 25.04
CA GLU A 6 -24.73 1.64 24.78
C GLU A 6 -24.31 2.17 23.42
N GLN A 7 -23.40 3.14 23.43
CA GLN A 7 -22.86 3.77 22.25
C GLN A 7 -22.05 2.71 21.48
N HIS A 8 -22.73 2.03 20.56
CA HIS A 8 -22.09 1.11 19.64
C HIS A 8 -21.48 1.93 18.50
N ILE A 9 -20.16 1.89 18.39
CA ILE A 9 -19.43 2.53 17.29
C ILE A 9 -19.67 1.70 16.03
N GLN A 10 -20.30 2.30 15.01
CA GLN A 10 -20.48 1.71 13.69
C GLN A 10 -19.66 2.50 12.66
N VAL A 11 -18.94 1.78 11.80
CA VAL A 11 -18.09 2.35 10.75
C VAL A 11 -18.78 2.16 9.40
N THR A 12 -18.97 3.25 8.66
CA THR A 12 -19.45 3.20 7.27
C THR A 12 -18.42 3.88 6.38
N SER A 13 -17.96 3.19 5.33
CA SER A 13 -16.96 3.71 4.40
C SER A 13 -17.48 3.63 2.96
N VAL A 14 -17.29 4.71 2.21
CA VAL A 14 -17.61 4.81 0.78
C VAL A 14 -16.29 5.02 0.04
N LEU A 15 -15.88 4.03 -0.75
CA LEU A 15 -14.56 4.01 -1.37
C LEU A 15 -14.65 3.79 -2.88
N ASP A 16 -13.80 4.48 -3.61
CA ASP A 16 -13.54 4.20 -5.01
C ASP A 16 -12.37 3.21 -5.11
N PRO A 17 -12.60 1.94 -5.51
CA PRO A 17 -11.58 0.91 -5.53
C PRO A 17 -10.40 1.21 -6.47
N LEU A 18 -10.53 2.19 -7.36
CA LEU A 18 -9.50 2.56 -8.34
C LEU A 18 -8.52 3.62 -7.83
N THR A 19 -8.69 4.08 -6.59
CA THR A 19 -7.87 5.15 -6.00
C THR A 19 -6.76 4.60 -5.11
N GLU A 20 -5.60 5.26 -5.13
CA GLU A 20 -4.49 4.96 -4.20
C GLU A 20 -4.91 5.09 -2.74
N PHE A 21 -5.75 6.08 -2.43
CA PHE A 21 -6.31 6.27 -1.09
C PHE A 21 -7.04 5.01 -0.60
N THR A 22 -7.83 4.37 -1.46
CA THR A 22 -8.55 3.15 -1.11
C THR A 22 -7.58 2.02 -0.79
N GLN A 23 -6.50 1.86 -1.56
CA GLN A 23 -5.48 0.85 -1.22
C GLN A 23 -4.87 1.09 0.17
N ARG A 24 -4.59 2.35 0.53
CA ARG A 24 -3.97 2.71 1.81
C ARG A 24 -4.90 2.48 3.01
N VAL A 25 -6.20 2.76 2.87
CA VAL A 25 -7.14 2.70 4.00
C VAL A 25 -7.69 1.30 4.25
N ILE A 26 -7.69 0.41 3.25
CA ILE A 26 -8.25 -0.94 3.36
C ILE A 26 -7.65 -1.74 4.53
N PRO A 27 -6.32 -1.78 4.74
CA PRO A 27 -5.76 -2.49 5.88
C PRO A 27 -6.24 -1.97 7.24
N VAL A 28 -6.44 -0.66 7.36
CA VAL A 28 -7.02 -0.06 8.57
C VAL A 28 -8.46 -0.54 8.76
N LEU A 29 -9.27 -0.55 7.71
CA LEU A 29 -10.65 -1.07 7.78
C LEU A 29 -10.69 -2.56 8.15
N LEU A 30 -9.72 -3.36 7.68
CA LEU A 30 -9.58 -4.76 8.07
C LEU A 30 -9.29 -4.89 9.57
N ILE A 31 -8.42 -4.06 10.15
CA ILE A 31 -8.14 -4.05 11.59
C ILE A 31 -9.39 -3.68 12.40
N LEU A 32 -10.13 -2.65 11.98
CA LEU A 32 -11.38 -2.26 12.63
C LEU A 32 -12.40 -3.41 12.66
N ARG A 33 -12.46 -4.21 11.59
CA ARG A 33 -13.37 -5.37 11.46
C ARG A 33 -12.86 -6.60 12.22
N ASP A 34 -11.60 -6.96 12.02
CA ASP A 34 -11.05 -8.25 12.42
C ASP A 34 -10.51 -8.25 13.84
N GLN A 35 -9.93 -7.13 14.30
CA GLN A 35 -9.34 -7.02 15.64
C GLN A 35 -10.26 -6.31 16.64
N LEU A 36 -10.92 -5.23 16.21
CA LEU A 36 -11.82 -4.46 17.08
C LEU A 36 -13.28 -4.92 17.00
N HIS A 37 -13.60 -5.84 16.07
CA HIS A 37 -14.94 -6.39 15.87
C HIS A 37 -16.03 -5.31 15.71
N LEU A 38 -15.68 -4.16 15.13
CA LEU A 38 -16.61 -3.08 14.90
C LEU A 38 -17.52 -3.41 13.72
N PRO A 39 -18.84 -3.11 13.80
CA PRO A 39 -19.73 -3.18 12.65
C PRO A 39 -19.22 -2.28 11.51
N LEU A 40 -18.79 -2.90 10.40
CA LEU A 40 -18.26 -2.22 9.22
C LEU A 40 -19.20 -2.39 8.03
N THR A 41 -19.65 -1.28 7.45
CA THR A 41 -20.37 -1.23 6.17
C THR A 41 -19.48 -0.60 5.10
N LEU A 42 -19.13 -1.38 4.07
CA LEU A 42 -18.32 -0.92 2.95
C LEU A 42 -19.19 -0.72 1.71
N ILE A 43 -19.16 0.48 1.13
CA ILE A 43 -19.85 0.82 -0.12
C ILE A 43 -18.78 1.12 -1.17
N LEU A 44 -18.75 0.35 -2.25
CA LEU A 44 -17.84 0.58 -3.37
C LEU A 44 -18.53 1.49 -4.41
N ALA A 45 -17.95 2.65 -4.65
CA ALA A 45 -18.47 3.67 -5.55
C ALA A 45 -17.38 4.10 -6.53
N PRO A 46 -17.10 3.30 -7.58
CA PRO A 46 -16.11 3.67 -8.58
C PRO A 46 -16.54 4.93 -9.34
N SER A 47 -15.65 5.91 -9.43
CA SER A 47 -15.91 7.15 -10.15
C SER A 47 -15.88 6.88 -11.64
N SER A 48 -16.94 7.26 -12.34
CA SER A 48 -17.05 7.07 -13.79
C SER A 48 -16.32 8.15 -14.59
N SER A 49 -15.23 8.75 -14.08
CA SER A 49 -14.56 9.87 -14.76
C SER A 49 -13.90 9.39 -16.04
N SER A 50 -14.69 9.39 -17.11
CA SER A 50 -14.26 9.49 -18.48
C SER A 50 -13.69 10.90 -18.68
N GLU A 51 -12.44 11.13 -18.28
CA GLU A 51 -11.69 12.15 -18.98
C GLU A 51 -11.40 11.60 -20.39
N PRO A 52 -11.83 12.28 -21.46
CA PRO A 52 -11.43 11.87 -22.80
C PRO A 52 -9.93 12.11 -22.92
N GLU A 53 -9.17 11.04 -23.16
CA GLU A 53 -7.78 11.10 -23.63
C GLU A 53 -7.73 11.94 -24.92
N THR A 54 -7.62 13.26 -24.79
CA THR A 54 -7.30 14.16 -25.91
C THR A 54 -5.79 14.36 -26.01
N THR A 55 -5.02 13.28 -25.96
CA THR A 55 -3.62 13.30 -26.42
C THR A 55 -3.29 11.94 -27.02
N SER A 56 -3.16 11.96 -28.34
CA SER A 56 -2.89 10.86 -29.23
C SER A 56 -1.60 10.11 -28.89
N THR A 57 -1.69 9.01 -28.14
CA THR A 57 -0.79 7.86 -28.26
C THR A 57 -1.44 6.67 -27.56
N SER A 58 -1.42 5.51 -28.20
CA SER A 58 -2.13 4.30 -27.82
C SER A 58 -1.83 3.80 -26.40
N THR A 59 -2.60 4.19 -25.39
CA THR A 59 -2.63 3.53 -24.06
C THR A 59 -4.06 3.34 -23.55
N LYS A 60 -4.83 2.55 -24.31
CA LYS A 60 -5.78 1.53 -23.82
C LYS A 60 -6.22 1.73 -22.36
N ARG A 61 -7.29 2.52 -22.12
CA ARG A 61 -8.20 2.47 -20.95
C ARG A 61 -7.61 1.70 -19.75
N GLY A 62 -6.57 2.28 -19.16
CA GLY A 62 -5.75 1.58 -18.19
C GLY A 62 -6.16 2.04 -16.81
N ILE A 63 -6.59 1.11 -15.97
CA ILE A 63 -6.32 1.26 -14.55
C ILE A 63 -4.94 0.61 -14.35
N PRO A 64 -3.80 1.33 -14.44
CA PRO A 64 -2.62 0.88 -13.74
C PRO A 64 -2.61 1.63 -12.43
N LEU A 65 -2.94 0.94 -11.34
CA LEU A 65 -2.45 1.37 -10.05
C LEU A 65 -0.92 1.33 -10.18
N THR A 66 -0.29 2.50 -10.26
CA THR A 66 1.16 2.67 -10.42
C THR A 66 1.92 2.40 -9.13
N SER A 67 1.18 2.39 -8.02
CA SER A 67 1.69 2.24 -6.66
C SER A 67 1.06 1.01 -6.03
N HIS A 68 1.88 0.20 -5.36
CA HIS A 68 1.44 -0.97 -4.61
C HIS A 68 1.60 -0.68 -3.11
N TYR A 69 0.52 -0.78 -2.33
CA TYR A 69 0.55 -0.50 -0.90
C TYR A 69 0.47 -1.76 -0.06
N ARG A 70 1.33 -1.85 0.95
CA ARG A 70 1.24 -2.83 2.02
C ARG A 70 1.25 -2.10 3.36
N PHE A 71 0.31 -2.44 4.21
CA PHE A 71 0.32 -1.98 5.59
C PHE A 71 1.16 -2.94 6.42
N VAL A 72 2.04 -2.37 7.22
CA VAL A 72 2.98 -3.09 8.07
C VAL A 72 2.70 -2.71 9.52
N LEU A 73 2.49 -3.72 10.36
CA LEU A 73 2.32 -3.55 11.80
C LEU A 73 3.36 -4.37 12.53
N ASP A 74 3.91 -3.77 13.60
CA ASP A 74 4.83 -4.43 14.52
C ASP A 74 6.05 -5.05 13.80
N GLN A 75 6.30 -6.35 13.97
CA GLN A 75 7.45 -7.07 13.41
C GLN A 75 7.16 -7.72 12.05
N GLU A 76 6.03 -7.40 11.41
CA GLU A 76 5.74 -7.97 10.09
C GLU A 76 6.60 -7.32 9.00
N ASP A 77 7.11 -8.13 8.07
CA ASP A 77 7.80 -7.61 6.89
C ASP A 77 6.79 -7.19 5.81
N GLY A 78 7.02 -6.03 5.20
CA GLY A 78 6.28 -5.54 4.05
C GLY A 78 6.67 -6.30 2.77
N PHE A 79 6.18 -7.53 2.60
CA PHE A 79 6.48 -8.33 1.42
C PHE A 79 5.56 -8.02 0.23
N PHE A 80 6.16 -7.86 -0.95
CA PHE A 80 5.48 -7.70 -2.23
C PHE A 80 5.84 -8.86 -3.15
N ASP A 81 4.82 -9.49 -3.75
CA ASP A 81 4.98 -10.55 -4.73
C ASP A 81 4.43 -10.12 -6.10
N HIS A 82 4.88 -10.81 -7.15
CA HIS A 82 4.39 -10.61 -8.52
C HIS A 82 4.47 -9.16 -9.01
N LEU A 83 5.52 -8.43 -8.60
CA LEU A 83 5.77 -7.06 -9.05
C LEU A 83 6.08 -7.00 -10.56
N PRO A 84 5.80 -5.88 -11.23
CA PRO A 84 6.10 -5.73 -12.66
C PRO A 84 7.60 -5.81 -12.96
N THR A 85 8.01 -6.74 -13.84
CA THR A 85 9.43 -7.02 -14.15
C THR A 85 10.03 -6.18 -15.30
N ASN A 86 9.41 -5.06 -15.64
CA ASN A 86 9.89 -4.18 -16.73
C ASN A 86 9.68 -2.70 -16.37
N HIS A 87 9.64 -2.40 -15.07
CA HIS A 87 9.41 -1.07 -14.54
C HIS A 87 10.45 -0.80 -13.46
N ILE A 88 10.93 0.45 -13.43
CA ILE A 88 11.70 0.96 -12.30
C ILE A 88 10.72 1.27 -11.18
N LEU A 89 10.99 0.75 -9.99
CA LEU A 89 10.18 0.89 -8.79
C LEU A 89 10.94 1.71 -7.75
N THR A 90 10.19 2.48 -6.97
CA THR A 90 10.74 3.27 -5.86
C THR A 90 10.05 2.79 -4.59
N LEU A 91 10.82 2.36 -3.60
CA LEU A 91 10.31 2.05 -2.26
C LEU A 91 9.97 3.35 -1.54
N ARG A 92 8.77 3.40 -0.96
CA ARG A 92 8.30 4.54 -0.17
C ARG A 92 7.60 4.05 1.08
N LEU A 93 7.90 4.72 2.20
CA LEU A 93 7.19 4.54 3.46
C LEU A 93 6.24 5.72 3.66
N ASP A 94 4.94 5.44 3.75
CA ASP A 94 3.96 6.44 4.18
C ASP A 94 3.77 6.30 5.69
N VAL A 95 4.49 7.14 6.44
CA VAL A 95 4.52 7.12 7.91
C VAL A 95 3.63 8.23 8.49
N PRO A 96 3.19 8.12 9.76
CA PRO A 96 2.56 9.22 10.46
C PRO A 96 3.43 10.48 10.44
N GLU A 97 2.79 11.66 10.34
CA GLU A 97 3.48 12.96 10.27
C GLU A 97 4.46 13.22 11.42
N GLN A 98 4.18 12.66 12.60
CA GLN A 98 5.01 12.83 13.78
C GLN A 98 6.29 11.97 13.79
N TRP A 99 6.48 11.08 12.82
CA TRP A 99 7.64 10.19 12.75
C TRP A 99 8.70 10.72 11.80
N ASP A 100 9.94 10.69 12.24
CA ASP A 100 11.11 10.82 11.38
C ASP A 100 11.67 9.41 11.12
N VAL A 101 11.66 8.99 9.87
CA VAL A 101 12.03 7.63 9.47
C VAL A 101 13.09 7.69 8.40
N GLN A 102 14.19 6.98 8.65
CA GLN A 102 15.30 6.86 7.73
C GLN A 102 15.65 5.39 7.50
N GLN A 103 16.00 5.07 6.25
CA GLN A 103 16.59 3.77 5.92
C GLN A 103 17.93 3.61 6.64
N THR A 104 18.08 2.56 7.42
CA THR A 104 19.35 2.28 8.11
C THR A 104 20.24 1.34 7.32
N PHE A 105 19.66 0.39 6.58
CA PHE A 105 20.40 -0.54 5.75
C PHE A 105 19.62 -0.90 4.48
N SER A 106 20.29 -0.87 3.33
CA SER A 106 19.85 -1.54 2.11
C SER A 106 21.08 -1.90 1.29
N ILE A 107 21.03 -3.07 0.66
CA ILE A 107 22.01 -3.50 -0.35
C ILE A 107 21.64 -2.88 -1.69
N GLN A 108 20.33 -2.75 -1.93
CA GLN A 108 19.72 -2.31 -3.18
C GLN A 108 19.44 -0.82 -3.19
N ASP A 109 19.48 -0.20 -4.37
CA ASP A 109 19.06 1.19 -4.54
C ASP A 109 17.53 1.30 -4.45
N THR A 110 17.04 1.82 -3.33
CA THR A 110 15.61 1.84 -3.01
C THR A 110 14.81 2.84 -3.85
N ASP A 111 15.47 3.73 -4.59
CA ASP A 111 14.79 4.64 -5.52
C ASP A 111 14.76 4.15 -6.98
N ASN A 112 15.57 3.14 -7.31
CA ASN A 112 15.74 2.58 -8.66
C ASN A 112 15.71 1.04 -8.67
N LEU A 113 14.72 0.43 -8.02
CA LEU A 113 14.55 -1.01 -7.97
C LEU A 113 14.05 -1.55 -9.32
N GLU A 114 14.80 -2.45 -9.94
CA GLU A 114 14.39 -3.18 -11.15
C GLU A 114 14.29 -4.68 -10.85
N CYS A 115 13.24 -5.31 -11.38
CA CYS A 115 13.06 -6.76 -11.31
C CYS A 115 13.13 -7.34 -12.72
N ASP A 116 13.87 -8.43 -12.88
CA ASP A 116 13.81 -9.29 -14.06
C ASP A 116 13.02 -10.59 -13.76
N VAL A 117 13.04 -11.56 -14.68
CA VAL A 117 12.28 -12.82 -14.54
C VAL A 117 12.85 -13.74 -13.44
N HIS A 118 14.06 -13.46 -12.97
CA HIS A 118 14.85 -14.32 -12.10
C HIS A 118 15.29 -13.64 -10.79
N HIS A 119 15.44 -12.31 -10.77
CA HIS A 119 15.98 -11.53 -9.66
C HIS A 119 15.29 -10.16 -9.55
N CYS A 120 15.27 -9.61 -8.34
CA CYS A 120 14.86 -8.24 -8.07
C CYS A 120 16.00 -7.52 -7.34
N GLY A 121 16.49 -6.43 -7.92
CA GLY A 121 17.64 -5.66 -7.43
C GLY A 121 18.91 -5.82 -8.27
N ASP A 122 19.89 -5.01 -7.92
CA ASP A 122 21.28 -5.03 -8.33
C ASP A 122 21.97 -6.30 -7.80
N ASP A 123 22.34 -7.18 -8.72
CA ASP A 123 22.86 -8.51 -8.45
C ASP A 123 24.32 -8.44 -7.95
N ASP A 124 24.53 -8.37 -6.63
CA ASP A 124 25.83 -8.70 -6.02
C ASP A 124 25.83 -10.19 -5.67
N SER A 125 26.48 -10.96 -6.55
CA SER A 125 26.66 -12.42 -6.57
C SER A 125 27.27 -13.09 -5.32
N ASN A 126 27.06 -12.56 -4.11
CA ASN A 126 27.61 -13.11 -2.87
C ASN A 126 26.68 -13.05 -1.64
N ASP A 127 25.40 -12.72 -1.77
CA ASP A 127 24.59 -12.39 -0.58
C ASP A 127 23.93 -13.56 0.14
N THR A 128 24.37 -13.74 1.39
CA THR A 128 23.61 -14.30 2.50
C THR A 128 22.35 -13.47 2.80
N PRO A 129 21.27 -14.03 3.37
CA PRO A 129 20.02 -13.31 3.55
C PRO A 129 20.19 -12.25 4.65
N TYR A 130 20.29 -10.98 4.26
CA TYR A 130 20.23 -9.86 5.20
C TYR A 130 18.94 -9.06 4.97
N HIS A 131 18.17 -8.93 6.05
CA HIS A 131 16.94 -8.15 6.10
C HIS A 131 17.24 -6.65 6.00
N THR A 132 16.40 -5.93 5.26
CA THR A 132 16.28 -4.47 5.35
C THR A 132 15.66 -4.12 6.70
N SER A 133 16.44 -3.49 7.57
CA SER A 133 15.97 -2.99 8.85
C SER A 133 15.66 -1.50 8.74
N ILE A 134 14.63 -1.05 9.46
CA ILE A 134 14.28 0.37 9.62
C ILE A 134 14.37 0.67 11.12
N GLU A 135 15.07 1.74 11.50
CA GLU A 135 15.08 2.20 12.89
C GLU A 135 14.07 3.34 13.07
N TYR A 136 13.45 3.36 14.25
CA TYR A 136 12.56 4.44 14.69
C TYR A 136 13.36 5.38 15.61
N GLY A 137 13.40 6.67 15.27
CA GLY A 137 14.01 7.73 16.08
C GLY A 137 13.11 8.26 17.19
#